data_AF-A0A4Y2B396-F1
#
_entry.id   AF-A0A4Y2B396-F1
#
_cell.length_a   1.000
_cell.length_b   1.000
_cell.length_c   1.000
_cell.angle_alpha   90.00
_cell.angle_beta   90.00
_cell.angle_gamma   90.00
#
_symmetry.space_group_name_H-M   'P 1'
#
loop_
_entity.id
_entity.type
_entity.pdbx_description
1 polymer ?
#
loop_
_entity_poly.entity_id
_entity_poly.type
_entity_poly.pdbx_seq_one_letter_code
_entity_poly.pdbx_strand_id
1 'polypeptide(L)'
;MSTSLQLESKTTRKSEKLKSAVSSVTNSGAENVKKCRKFRLFVRDRRSNLHFLVDSGADVSIMLATPQNKKKVEYQLYSANGTEISTYGIKMLNLDLGLHRDFQFPFIIADITKCILGANFLHKFNLLVDINKKKLIDGITNFCALGDITAISSDNVVSTLNKFIKFSNLLFKYPEISRPNLIPKQIKHNVKHFSATNGQHIHAKARHLDPKRLAIAKEEFAFMLNNEKIEP
;
A
#
# COMPACT_ATOMS: atom_id res chain seq x y z
N MET A 1 -85.01 9.11 -40.34
CA MET A 1 -84.94 8.19 -39.19
C MET A 1 -83.59 7.51 -39.24
N SER A 2 -82.50 8.17 -38.85
CA SER A 2 -82.00 8.24 -37.45
C SER A 2 -81.97 6.87 -36.79
N THR A 3 -80.77 6.26 -36.71
CA THR A 3 -79.97 6.05 -35.47
C THR A 3 -80.57 4.96 -34.57
N SER A 4 -79.86 3.96 -34.05
CA SER A 4 -78.45 3.78 -33.68
C SER A 4 -78.20 2.27 -33.61
N LEU A 5 -76.96 1.82 -33.76
CA LEU A 5 -76.37 0.83 -32.84
C LEU A 5 -74.84 0.75 -33.08
N GLN A 6 -74.14 1.16 -32.03
CA GLN A 6 -72.80 0.74 -31.60
C GLN A 6 -71.61 0.92 -32.55
N LEU A 7 -70.76 1.88 -32.20
CA LEU A 7 -69.31 1.77 -32.36
C LEU A 7 -68.63 2.61 -31.28
N GLU A 8 -68.27 1.98 -30.16
CA GLU A 8 -67.24 2.50 -29.26
C GLU A 8 -65.86 2.02 -29.71
N SER A 9 -64.90 2.90 -29.50
CA SER A 9 -63.62 3.00 -30.18
C SER A 9 -62.54 2.09 -29.59
N LYS A 10 -61.76 1.50 -30.50
CA LYS A 10 -60.46 0.87 -30.26
C LYS A 10 -59.38 1.92 -30.02
N THR A 11 -58.67 1.85 -28.91
CA THR A 11 -57.18 2.01 -28.81
C THR A 11 -56.79 1.73 -27.34
N THR A 12 -55.87 0.85 -26.96
CA THR A 12 -54.47 0.69 -27.40
C THR A 12 -53.99 -0.72 -27.03
N ARG A 13 -53.40 -1.45 -28.00
CA ARG A 13 -52.66 -2.69 -27.72
C ARG A 13 -51.25 -2.31 -27.25
N LYS A 14 -50.93 -2.60 -25.98
CA LYS A 14 -49.53 -2.73 -25.55
C LYS A 14 -48.94 -3.97 -26.21
N SER A 15 -47.92 -3.78 -27.03
CA SER A 15 -47.10 -4.86 -27.57
C SER A 15 -46.23 -5.42 -26.44
N GLU A 16 -46.61 -6.60 -25.93
CA GLU A 16 -45.70 -7.46 -25.20
C GLU A 16 -44.59 -7.92 -26.15
N LYS A 17 -43.37 -7.46 -25.90
CA LYS A 17 -42.17 -7.94 -26.59
C LYS A 17 -41.50 -8.98 -25.71
N LEU A 18 -41.45 -10.21 -26.21
CA LEU A 18 -40.72 -11.34 -25.64
C LEU A 18 -39.26 -10.96 -25.33
N LYS A 19 -38.85 -11.19 -24.08
CA LYS A 19 -37.49 -10.94 -23.58
C LYS A 19 -36.54 -12.01 -24.14
N SER A 20 -35.48 -11.57 -24.81
CA SER A 20 -34.35 -12.42 -25.21
C SER A 20 -33.50 -12.76 -23.99
N ALA A 21 -33.29 -14.05 -23.75
CA ALA A 21 -32.53 -14.60 -22.65
C ALA A 21 -31.02 -14.60 -22.94
N VAL A 22 -30.37 -13.43 -22.86
CA VAL A 22 -28.92 -13.33 -22.63
C VAL A 22 -28.66 -12.06 -21.81
N SER A 23 -28.29 -12.25 -20.54
CA SER A 23 -27.64 -11.31 -19.59
C SER A 23 -28.31 -11.30 -18.21
N SER A 24 -27.96 -12.26 -17.36
CA SER A 24 -28.07 -12.11 -15.90
C SER A 24 -27.31 -13.21 -15.18
N VAL A 25 -25.97 -13.12 -15.20
CA VAL A 25 -25.16 -13.53 -14.05
C VAL A 25 -24.16 -12.42 -13.80
N THR A 26 -24.68 -11.27 -13.36
CA THR A 26 -23.88 -10.25 -12.69
C THR A 26 -23.46 -10.84 -11.35
N ASN A 27 -22.24 -11.37 -11.29
CA ASN A 27 -21.58 -11.70 -10.04
C ASN A 27 -21.60 -10.46 -9.13
N SER A 28 -22.35 -10.55 -8.04
CA SER A 28 -22.27 -9.64 -6.90
C SER A 28 -20.94 -9.86 -6.17
N GLY A 29 -19.85 -9.44 -6.81
CA GLY A 29 -18.50 -9.40 -6.25
C GLY A 29 -18.04 -7.97 -6.03
N ALA A 30 -18.95 -7.09 -5.60
CA ALA A 30 -18.70 -5.66 -5.44
C ALA A 30 -18.49 -5.26 -3.97
N GLU A 31 -17.91 -6.12 -3.13
CA GLU A 31 -17.35 -5.71 -1.84
C GLU A 31 -16.06 -6.49 -1.55
N ASN A 32 -14.97 -6.06 -2.19
CA ASN A 32 -13.64 -6.27 -1.64
C ASN A 32 -12.82 -5.02 -1.96
N VAL A 33 -13.05 -3.98 -1.17
CA VAL A 33 -12.15 -2.83 -1.08
C VAL A 33 -10.75 -3.40 -0.86
N LYS A 34 -9.91 -3.34 -1.90
CA LYS A 34 -8.53 -3.80 -1.90
C LYS A 34 -7.82 -3.21 -0.68
N LYS A 35 -7.67 -4.02 0.38
CA LYS A 35 -6.89 -3.67 1.58
C LYS A 35 -5.42 -3.61 1.17
N CYS A 36 -5.03 -2.50 0.56
CA CYS A 36 -3.63 -2.13 0.45
C CYS A 36 -3.13 -2.03 1.90
N ARG A 37 -2.34 -3.01 2.33
CA ARG A 37 -1.73 -3.03 3.67
C ARG A 37 -0.77 -1.85 3.73
N LYS A 38 -1.30 -0.70 4.13
CA LYS A 38 -0.53 0.53 4.34
C LYS A 38 -0.13 0.52 5.81
N PHE A 39 1.15 0.32 6.05
CA PHE A 39 1.74 0.28 7.40
C PHE A 39 2.41 1.61 7.76
N ARG A 40 2.36 2.61 6.87
CA ARG A 40 2.93 3.92 7.12
C ARG A 40 1.98 4.75 7.96
N LEU A 41 2.50 5.34 9.02
CA LEU A 41 1.77 6.22 9.91
C LEU A 41 1.99 7.67 9.48
N PHE A 42 0.90 8.39 9.21
CA PHE A 42 0.94 9.83 9.03
C PHE A 42 0.27 10.51 10.20
N VAL A 43 0.81 11.64 10.63
CA VAL A 43 0.16 12.53 11.59
C VAL A 43 -0.04 13.89 10.95
N ARG A 44 -1.17 14.51 11.26
CA ARG A 44 -1.52 15.83 10.77
C ARG A 44 -1.18 16.86 11.83
N ASP A 45 -0.42 17.88 11.44
CA ASP A 45 -0.33 19.11 12.21
C ASP A 45 -1.65 19.87 12.05
N ARG A 46 -2.37 20.06 13.15
CA ARG A 46 -3.68 20.72 13.16
C ARG A 46 -3.58 22.22 12.86
N ARG A 47 -2.41 22.83 13.09
CA ARG A 47 -2.17 24.26 12.83
C ARG A 47 -1.94 24.54 11.36
N SER A 48 -0.95 23.89 10.75
CA SER A 48 -0.59 24.14 9.34
C SER A 48 -1.36 23.27 8.35
N ASN A 49 -2.11 22.27 8.83
CA ASN A 49 -2.74 21.24 8.01
C ASN A 49 -1.74 20.38 7.20
N LEU A 50 -0.45 20.42 7.56
CA LEU A 50 0.57 19.58 6.93
C LEU A 50 0.49 18.15 7.46
N HIS A 51 0.68 17.19 6.57
CA HIS A 51 0.80 15.78 6.92
C HIS A 51 2.27 15.37 6.96
N PHE A 52 2.67 14.76 8.06
CA PHE A 52 4.01 14.24 8.27
C PHE A 52 3.99 12.72 8.30
N LEU A 53 4.90 12.09 7.55
CA LEU A 53 5.23 10.68 7.71
C LEU A 53 5.99 10.52 9.03
N VAL A 54 5.57 9.58 9.86
CA VAL A 54 6.32 9.16 11.05
C VAL A 54 7.33 8.12 10.60
N ASP A 55 8.62 8.44 10.63
CA ASP A 55 9.69 7.59 10.12
C ASP A 55 10.85 7.51 11.11
N SER A 56 10.90 6.43 11.88
CA SER A 56 12.02 6.16 12.80
C SER A 56 13.32 5.80 12.09
N GLY A 57 13.29 5.54 10.78
CA GLY A 57 14.47 5.25 9.97
C GLY A 57 15.16 6.49 9.38
N ALA A 58 14.58 7.68 9.56
CA ALA A 58 15.19 8.94 9.16
C ALA A 58 15.84 9.63 10.38
N ASP A 59 17.12 9.98 10.31
CA ASP A 59 17.82 10.63 11.44
C ASP A 59 17.26 12.03 11.74
N VAL A 60 16.80 12.74 10.72
CA VAL A 60 16.40 14.14 10.78
C VAL A 60 14.94 14.34 10.37
N SER A 61 14.33 15.38 10.93
CA SER A 61 12.97 15.81 10.59
C SER A 61 12.98 16.87 9.49
N ILE A 62 12.12 16.68 8.50
CA ILE A 62 12.19 17.40 7.22
C ILE A 62 10.82 17.97 6.85
N MET A 63 10.80 19.20 6.35
CA MET A 63 9.65 19.88 5.77
C MET A 63 9.85 20.11 4.27
N LEU A 64 8.75 20.12 3.51
CA LEU A 64 8.78 20.45 2.09
C LEU A 64 9.32 21.86 1.82
N ALA A 65 10.14 21.98 0.79
CA ALA A 65 10.47 23.24 0.18
C ALA A 65 9.24 23.91 -0.47
N THR A 66 9.03 25.18 -0.16
CA THR A 66 8.08 26.04 -0.86
C THR A 66 8.84 26.98 -1.80
N PRO A 67 8.22 27.51 -2.88
CA PRO A 67 8.90 28.41 -3.81
C PRO A 67 9.57 29.62 -3.14
N GLN A 68 9.00 30.10 -2.04
CA GLN A 68 9.50 31.23 -1.24
C GLN A 68 10.81 30.93 -0.49
N ASN A 69 11.10 29.66 -0.23
CA ASN A 69 12.20 29.22 0.63
C ASN A 69 13.36 28.58 -0.14
N LYS A 70 13.40 28.66 -1.48
CA LYS A 70 14.45 28.04 -2.31
C LYS A 70 15.78 28.82 -2.33
N LYS A 71 16.30 29.23 -1.17
CA LYS A 71 17.70 29.67 -1.07
C LYS A 71 18.56 28.45 -0.78
N LYS A 72 19.42 28.07 -1.73
CA LYS A 72 20.27 26.88 -1.62
C LYS A 72 21.24 27.04 -0.45
N VAL A 73 21.33 26.01 0.40
CA VAL A 73 22.24 25.97 1.56
C VAL A 73 23.28 24.86 1.34
N GLU A 74 24.40 24.95 2.06
CA GLU A 74 25.62 24.16 1.86
C GLU A 74 25.49 22.67 2.29
N TYR A 75 24.53 22.31 3.14
CA TYR A 75 24.40 20.94 3.66
C TYR A 75 23.53 20.04 2.77
N GLN A 76 24.02 18.84 2.42
CA GLN A 76 23.24 17.83 1.70
C GLN A 76 22.58 16.82 2.63
N LEU A 77 21.42 16.29 2.21
CA LEU A 77 20.84 15.08 2.78
C LEU A 77 20.89 13.95 1.76
N TYR A 78 20.88 12.70 2.24
CA TYR A 78 20.88 11.52 1.39
C TYR A 78 19.74 10.59 1.81
N SER A 79 19.01 10.04 0.84
CA SER A 79 18.06 8.96 1.10
C SER A 79 18.78 7.62 1.25
N ALA A 80 18.05 6.60 1.71
CA ALA A 80 18.59 5.25 1.94
C ALA A 80 19.19 4.56 0.68
N ASN A 81 18.83 5.02 -0.52
CA ASN A 81 19.41 4.56 -1.79
C ASN A 81 20.63 5.39 -2.25
N GLY A 82 21.12 6.33 -1.43
CA GLY A 82 22.23 7.22 -1.75
C GLY A 82 21.89 8.40 -2.66
N THR A 83 20.62 8.61 -3.03
CA THR A 83 20.22 9.79 -3.82
C THR A 83 20.34 11.05 -2.97
N GLU A 84 21.00 12.07 -3.53
CA GLU A 84 21.10 13.38 -2.90
C GLU A 84 19.74 14.08 -2.87
N ILE A 85 19.40 14.65 -1.71
CA ILE A 85 18.22 15.45 -1.49
C ILE A 85 18.69 16.90 -1.28
N SER A 86 18.30 17.77 -2.20
CA SER A 86 18.60 19.21 -2.11
C SER A 86 17.95 19.83 -0.88
N THR A 87 18.71 20.63 -0.12
CA THR A 87 18.22 21.36 1.05
C THR A 87 18.24 22.87 0.85
N TYR A 88 17.41 23.57 1.63
CA TYR A 88 17.19 25.00 1.52
C TYR A 88 17.16 25.72 2.88
N GLY A 89 17.83 25.14 3.88
CA GLY A 89 17.98 25.72 5.22
C GLY A 89 17.10 25.05 6.28
N ILE A 90 16.94 25.75 7.41
CA ILE A 90 16.26 25.25 8.60
C ILE A 90 15.12 26.21 8.96
N LYS A 91 13.96 25.67 9.35
CA LYS A 91 12.82 26.42 9.85
C LYS A 91 12.33 25.86 11.17
N MET A 92 12.16 26.73 12.15
CA MET A 92 11.47 26.37 13.39
C MET A 92 9.97 26.23 13.12
N LEU A 93 9.43 25.04 13.40
CA LEU A 93 8.00 24.77 13.36
C LEU A 93 7.48 24.59 14.79
N ASN A 94 6.22 24.95 15.03
CA ASN A 94 5.53 24.66 16.27
C ASN A 94 4.29 23.81 15.95
N LEU A 95 4.46 22.49 16.00
CA LEU A 95 3.42 21.55 15.58
C LEU A 95 2.37 21.33 16.67
N ASP A 96 1.11 21.23 16.27
CA ASP A 96 0.02 20.69 17.08
C ASP A 96 -0.36 19.30 16.53
N LEU A 97 0.18 18.27 17.16
CA LEU A 97 -0.10 16.87 16.80
C LEU A 97 -1.35 16.32 17.48
N GLY A 98 -2.08 17.12 18.27
CA GLY A 98 -3.21 16.65 19.06
C GLY A 98 -2.83 15.86 20.31
N LEU A 99 -1.61 16.05 20.81
CA LEU A 99 -1.08 15.38 22.01
C LEU A 99 -1.11 16.29 23.26
N HIS A 100 -1.97 17.31 23.24
CA HIS A 100 -2.16 18.28 24.33
C HIS A 100 -0.89 19.06 24.76
N ARG A 101 0.08 19.20 23.86
CA ARG A 101 1.19 20.15 24.00
C ARG A 101 1.77 20.54 22.66
N ASP A 102 2.54 21.61 22.70
CA ASP A 102 3.23 22.19 21.56
C ASP A 102 4.57 21.51 21.30
N PHE A 103 4.87 21.29 20.02
CA PHE A 103 6.13 20.70 19.59
C PHE A 103 6.92 21.71 18.76
N GLN A 104 7.64 22.59 19.47
CA GLN A 104 8.54 23.55 18.83
C GLN A 104 9.89 22.90 18.51
N PHE A 105 10.24 22.78 17.22
CA PHE A 105 11.43 22.05 16.79
C PHE A 105 11.99 22.56 15.45
N PRO A 106 13.31 22.51 15.22
CA PRO A 106 13.92 22.84 13.93
C PRO A 106 13.70 21.73 12.89
N PHE A 107 13.21 22.11 11.71
CA PHE A 107 13.05 21.22 10.56
C PHE A 107 13.95 21.65 9.42
N ILE A 108 14.56 20.69 8.74
CA ILE A 108 15.31 20.94 7.51
C ILE A 108 14.30 21.14 6.37
N ILE A 109 14.49 22.19 5.56
CA ILE A 109 13.71 22.42 4.34
C ILE A 109 14.39 21.64 3.22
N ALA A 110 13.68 20.74 2.55
CA ALA A 110 14.26 19.92 1.48
C ALA A 110 13.30 19.68 0.31
N ASP A 111 13.85 19.31 -0.84
CA ASP A 111 13.10 18.94 -2.04
C ASP A 111 12.54 17.51 -1.91
N ILE A 112 11.42 17.39 -1.22
CA ILE A 112 10.72 16.13 -0.97
C ILE A 112 9.22 16.28 -1.21
N THR A 113 8.49 15.17 -1.28
CA THR A 113 7.03 15.22 -1.52
C THR A 113 6.15 15.06 -0.28
N LYS A 114 6.74 14.65 0.86
CA LYS A 114 6.03 14.42 2.13
C LYS A 114 6.93 14.86 3.28
N CYS A 115 6.41 15.62 4.23
CA CYS A 115 7.17 15.98 5.43
C CYS A 115 7.47 14.72 6.25
N ILE A 116 8.55 14.73 7.03
CA ILE A 116 9.01 13.59 7.82
C ILE A 116 9.23 14.03 9.27
N LEU A 117 8.63 13.30 10.22
CA LEU A 117 9.06 13.28 11.61
C LEU A 117 10.09 12.17 11.75
N GLY A 118 11.36 12.58 11.85
CA GLY A 118 12.50 11.68 12.00
C GLY A 118 12.75 11.30 13.45
N ALA A 119 13.72 10.40 13.64
CA ALA A 119 14.18 9.91 14.93
C ALA A 119 14.58 11.05 15.89
N ASN A 120 15.19 12.13 15.40
CA ASN A 120 15.56 13.28 16.24
C ASN A 120 14.36 13.94 16.95
N PHE A 121 13.23 14.09 16.26
CA PHE A 121 12.00 14.66 16.82
C PHE A 121 11.32 13.64 17.74
N LEU A 122 11.19 12.39 17.28
CA LEU A 122 10.57 11.31 18.07
C LEU A 122 11.29 11.11 19.40
N HIS A 123 12.62 11.06 19.38
CA HIS A 123 13.46 10.96 20.57
C HIS A 123 13.33 12.19 21.47
N LYS A 124 13.44 13.41 20.91
CA LYS A 124 13.39 14.66 21.68
C LYS A 124 12.12 14.79 22.52
N PHE A 125 10.99 14.34 21.98
CA PHE A 125 9.69 14.49 22.61
C PHE A 125 9.16 13.21 23.28
N ASN A 126 9.97 12.14 23.33
CA ASN A 126 9.57 10.83 23.87
C ASN A 126 8.29 10.28 23.21
N LEU A 127 8.25 10.25 21.88
CA LEU A 127 7.10 9.81 21.11
C LEU A 127 7.22 8.34 20.70
N LEU A 128 6.19 7.54 21.01
CA LEU A 128 6.13 6.12 20.69
C LEU A 128 5.25 5.89 19.46
N VAL A 129 5.73 5.07 18.54
CA VAL A 129 5.06 4.75 17.27
C VAL A 129 4.34 3.40 17.40
N ASP A 130 3.01 3.40 17.40
CA ASP A 130 2.21 2.18 17.40
C ASP A 130 1.54 2.01 16.03
N ILE A 131 2.22 1.28 15.14
CA ILE A 131 1.75 0.99 13.78
C ILE A 131 0.49 0.12 13.79
N ASN A 132 0.37 -0.79 14.76
CA ASN A 132 -0.76 -1.72 14.83
C ASN A 132 -2.06 -0.98 15.15
N LYS A 133 -2.03 -0.12 16.17
CA LYS A 133 -3.16 0.74 16.57
C LYS A 133 -3.20 2.06 15.80
N LYS A 134 -2.26 2.27 14.86
CA LYS A 134 -2.17 3.44 13.98
C LYS A 134 -2.16 4.75 14.77
N LYS A 135 -1.33 4.81 15.82
CA LYS A 135 -1.28 5.97 16.70
C LYS A 135 0.15 6.38 17.00
N LEU A 136 0.31 7.67 17.21
CA LEU A 136 1.48 8.25 17.83
C LEU A 136 1.14 8.50 19.30
N ILE A 137 1.94 8.00 20.23
CA ILE A 137 1.70 8.11 21.66
C ILE A 137 2.75 9.04 22.24
N ASP A 138 2.32 9.95 23.10
CA ASP A 138 3.22 10.75 23.91
C ASP A 138 3.66 9.97 25.15
N GLY A 139 4.94 9.69 25.29
CA GLY A 139 5.47 8.94 26.43
C GLY A 139 5.53 9.74 27.74
N ILE A 140 5.28 11.06 27.71
CA ILE A 140 5.20 11.89 28.91
C ILE A 140 3.74 12.00 29.38
N THR A 141 2.82 12.33 28.46
CA THR A 141 1.42 12.60 28.82
C THR A 141 0.49 11.40 28.64
N ASN A 142 0.95 10.34 27.98
CA ASN A 142 0.17 9.17 27.55
C ASN A 142 -1.01 9.48 26.62
N PHE A 143 -1.17 10.73 26.16
CA PHE A 143 -2.12 11.05 25.10
C PHE A 143 -1.69 10.41 23.78
N CYS A 144 -2.67 10.13 22.92
CA CYS A 144 -2.41 9.56 21.62
C CYS A 144 -3.09 10.34 20.51
N ALA A 145 -2.35 10.53 19.42
CA ALA A 145 -2.86 11.05 18.17
C ALA A 145 -3.13 9.87 17.24
N LEU A 146 -4.38 9.74 16.78
CA LEU A 146 -4.69 8.82 15.71
C LEU A 146 -3.99 9.28 14.44
N GLY A 147 -3.18 8.40 13.87
CA GLY A 147 -2.56 8.66 12.60
C GLY A 147 -3.47 8.28 11.44
N ASP A 148 -3.43 9.09 10.40
CA ASP A 148 -4.10 8.77 9.16
C ASP A 148 -3.29 7.73 8.40
N ILE A 149 -3.96 6.65 8.00
CA ILE A 149 -3.49 5.86 6.88
C ILE A 149 -3.96 6.57 5.62
N THR A 150 -3.24 7.61 5.21
CA THR A 150 -3.57 8.28 3.96
C THR A 150 -3.43 7.28 2.81
N ALA A 151 -4.48 7.22 1.99
CA ALA A 151 -4.35 6.75 0.63
C ALA A 151 -3.51 7.75 -0.14
N ILE A 152 -2.20 7.68 0.04
CA ILE A 152 -1.30 8.32 -0.91
C ILE A 152 -1.58 7.62 -2.24
N SER A 153 -2.27 8.34 -3.11
CA SER A 153 -2.30 8.10 -4.54
C SER A 153 -0.86 7.92 -4.98
N SER A 154 -0.53 6.66 -5.18
CA SER A 154 0.39 6.13 -6.18
C SER A 154 1.75 6.78 -6.44
N ASP A 155 2.26 7.84 -5.81
CA ASP A 155 3.32 8.62 -6.50
C ASP A 155 4.71 8.54 -5.88
N ASN A 156 4.92 8.32 -4.57
CA ASN A 156 6.27 8.18 -3.98
C ASN A 156 6.38 7.12 -2.87
N VAL A 157 5.77 5.95 -3.10
CA VAL A 157 5.97 4.76 -2.27
C VAL A 157 7.08 3.92 -2.88
N VAL A 158 7.95 3.33 -2.05
CA VAL A 158 8.82 2.21 -2.45
C VAL A 158 7.87 1.12 -2.94
N SER A 159 7.75 1.06 -4.26
CA SER A 159 6.75 0.29 -4.97
C SER A 159 7.49 -0.81 -5.68
N THR A 160 6.94 -2.00 -5.66
CA THR A 160 7.41 -3.11 -6.50
C THR A 160 7.16 -2.84 -7.99
N LEU A 161 6.47 -1.74 -8.28
CA LEU A 161 6.09 -1.30 -9.61
C LEU A 161 6.74 0.02 -9.95
N ASN A 162 7.52 -0.01 -11.02
CA ASN A 162 7.95 1.18 -11.73
C ASN A 162 6.75 1.72 -12.56
N LYS A 163 6.32 2.94 -12.21
CA LYS A 163 5.16 3.61 -12.83
C LYS A 163 5.41 4.03 -14.28
N PHE A 164 6.68 4.16 -14.65
CA PHE A 164 7.12 4.58 -15.98
C PHE A 164 7.13 3.42 -16.99
N ILE A 165 6.82 2.19 -16.57
CA ILE A 165 6.73 1.03 -17.48
C ILE A 165 5.36 1.03 -18.18
N LYS A 166 5.35 0.73 -19.49
CA LYS A 166 4.17 0.66 -20.38
C LYS A 166 2.97 -0.11 -19.81
N PHE A 167 3.23 -1.12 -18.97
CA PHE A 167 2.21 -2.02 -18.41
C PHE A 167 1.86 -1.70 -16.95
N SER A 168 2.27 -0.55 -16.41
CA SER A 168 2.04 -0.16 -15.01
C SER A 168 0.57 -0.27 -14.62
N ASN A 169 -0.35 0.18 -15.48
CA ASN A 169 -1.80 0.09 -15.28
C ASN A 169 -2.30 -1.37 -15.11
N LEU A 170 -1.73 -2.32 -15.85
CA LEU A 170 -2.10 -3.73 -15.74
C LEU A 170 -1.57 -4.32 -14.43
N LEU A 171 -0.34 -4.00 -14.07
CA LEU A 171 0.26 -4.50 -12.84
C LEU A 171 -0.39 -3.89 -11.57
N PHE A 172 -0.93 -2.66 -11.66
CA PHE A 172 -1.77 -2.10 -10.60
C PHE A 172 -3.10 -2.85 -10.42
N LYS A 173 -3.63 -3.48 -11.48
CA LYS A 173 -4.81 -4.34 -11.37
C LYS A 173 -4.50 -5.63 -10.60
N TYR A 174 -3.28 -6.17 -10.74
CA TYR A 174 -2.83 -7.43 -10.14
C TYR A 174 -1.58 -7.27 -9.24
N PRO A 175 -1.69 -6.57 -8.10
CA PRO A 175 -0.56 -6.28 -7.22
C PRO A 175 0.11 -7.54 -6.65
N GLU A 176 -0.58 -8.67 -6.59
CA GLU A 176 -0.04 -9.96 -6.12
C GLU A 176 1.06 -10.53 -7.02
N ILE A 177 1.16 -10.10 -8.28
CA ILE A 177 2.18 -10.59 -9.21
C ILE A 177 3.54 -9.90 -8.95
N SER A 178 3.50 -8.60 -8.61
CA SER A 178 4.72 -7.80 -8.43
C SER A 178 5.18 -7.71 -6.98
N ARG A 179 4.27 -7.89 -6.02
CA ARG A 179 4.62 -7.76 -4.60
C ARG A 179 5.25 -9.06 -4.10
N PRO A 180 6.43 -9.00 -3.47
CA PRO A 180 6.99 -10.17 -2.83
C PRO A 180 6.00 -10.67 -1.77
N ASN A 181 5.72 -11.96 -1.79
CA ASN A 181 4.89 -12.60 -0.77
C ASN A 181 5.75 -12.78 0.50
N LEU A 182 5.98 -11.67 1.20
CA LEU A 182 6.73 -11.64 2.47
C LEU A 182 6.02 -12.41 3.60
N ILE A 183 4.71 -12.61 3.45
CA ILE A 183 3.89 -13.42 4.34
C ILE A 183 3.18 -14.45 3.45
N PRO A 184 3.41 -15.76 3.64
CA PRO A 184 2.67 -16.80 2.92
C PRO A 184 1.18 -16.57 3.07
N LYS A 185 0.45 -16.48 1.95
CA LYS A 185 -1.01 -16.44 1.98
C LYS A 185 -1.51 -17.88 2.08
N GLN A 186 -2.51 -18.10 2.93
CA GLN A 186 -3.24 -19.36 2.95
C GLN A 186 -3.87 -19.57 1.56
N ILE A 187 -3.58 -20.73 0.96
CA ILE A 187 -4.10 -21.10 -0.36
C ILE A 187 -5.60 -21.34 -0.20
N LYS A 188 -6.43 -20.54 -0.86
CA LYS A 188 -7.91 -20.61 -0.74
C LYS A 188 -8.53 -21.78 -1.49
N HIS A 189 -7.79 -22.38 -2.41
CA HIS A 189 -8.27 -23.47 -3.24
C HIS A 189 -7.66 -24.80 -2.77
N ASN A 190 -8.46 -25.87 -2.76
CA ASN A 190 -7.96 -27.23 -2.54
C ASN A 190 -7.37 -27.85 -3.83
N VAL A 191 -7.07 -27.03 -4.85
CA VAL A 191 -6.44 -27.50 -6.07
C VAL A 191 -5.00 -27.88 -5.75
N LYS A 192 -4.74 -29.18 -5.75
CA LYS A 192 -3.41 -29.77 -5.67
C LYS A 192 -3.00 -30.15 -7.10
N HIS A 193 -1.82 -29.72 -7.53
CA HIS A 193 -1.24 -30.27 -8.75
C HIS A 193 -0.80 -31.70 -8.47
N PHE A 194 -1.55 -32.67 -8.99
CA PHE A 194 -1.15 -34.08 -8.98
C PHE A 194 -0.70 -34.44 -10.39
N SER A 195 0.58 -34.78 -10.54
CA SER A 195 1.08 -35.42 -11.76
C SER A 195 0.73 -36.89 -11.69
N ALA A 196 -0.36 -37.29 -12.35
CA ALA A 196 -0.75 -38.70 -12.45
C ALA A 196 0.29 -39.46 -13.29
N THR A 197 1.18 -40.19 -12.62
CA THR A 197 2.11 -41.11 -13.28
C THR A 197 1.45 -42.48 -13.38
N ASN A 198 0.90 -42.80 -14.55
CA ASN A 198 0.40 -44.14 -14.84
C ASN A 198 1.56 -45.00 -15.36
N GLY A 199 1.98 -46.00 -14.57
CA GLY A 199 3.02 -46.96 -14.95
C GLY A 199 4.22 -46.97 -14.01
N GLN A 200 5.13 -47.92 -14.23
CA GLN A 200 6.35 -48.05 -13.43
C GLN A 200 7.27 -46.85 -13.70
N HIS A 201 7.71 -46.18 -12.62
CA HIS A 201 8.60 -45.03 -12.74
C HIS A 201 9.86 -45.40 -13.52
N ILE A 202 10.14 -44.66 -14.58
CA ILE A 202 11.41 -44.73 -15.29
C ILE A 202 12.45 -44.09 -14.37
N HIS A 203 13.22 -44.90 -13.65
CA HIS A 203 14.24 -44.40 -12.73
C HIS A 203 15.52 -44.08 -13.51
N ALA A 204 15.95 -42.82 -13.45
CA ALA A 204 17.31 -42.42 -13.81
C ALA A 204 18.09 -42.14 -12.52
N LYS A 205 19.38 -42.49 -12.48
CA LYS A 205 20.23 -42.18 -11.34
C LYS A 205 20.28 -40.66 -11.15
N ALA A 206 19.94 -40.18 -9.95
CA ALA A 206 19.99 -38.75 -9.62
C ALA A 206 21.39 -38.22 -9.94
N ARG A 207 21.46 -37.19 -10.79
CA ARG A 207 22.73 -36.52 -11.07
C ARG A 207 23.09 -35.65 -9.88
N HIS A 208 24.35 -35.71 -9.44
CA HIS A 208 24.83 -34.79 -8.42
C HIS A 208 24.65 -33.34 -8.90
N LEU A 209 24.04 -32.53 -8.05
CA LEU A 209 24.08 -31.10 -8.22
C LEU A 209 25.51 -30.61 -7.96
N ASP A 210 25.95 -29.64 -8.75
CA ASP A 210 27.15 -28.86 -8.42
C ASP A 210 27.06 -28.36 -6.96
N PRO A 211 28.18 -28.35 -6.19
CA PRO A 211 28.16 -27.97 -4.78
C PRO A 211 27.47 -26.63 -4.49
N LYS A 212 27.60 -25.63 -5.38
CA LYS A 212 26.94 -24.33 -5.21
C LYS A 212 25.42 -24.45 -5.35
N ARG A 213 24.96 -25.21 -6.35
CA ARG A 213 23.53 -25.47 -6.57
C ARG A 213 22.93 -26.32 -5.46
N LEU A 214 23.69 -27.28 -4.94
CA LEU A 214 23.27 -28.10 -3.81
C LEU A 214 23.09 -27.27 -2.53
N ALA A 215 24.01 -26.35 -2.24
CA ALA A 215 23.90 -25.46 -1.09
C ALA A 215 22.65 -24.57 -1.17
N ILE A 216 22.42 -23.93 -2.33
CA ILE A 216 21.24 -23.10 -2.57
C ILE A 216 19.95 -23.93 -2.44
N ALA A 217 19.92 -25.13 -3.02
CA ALA A 217 18.76 -26.01 -2.92
C ALA A 217 18.45 -26.37 -1.47
N LYS A 218 19.47 -26.76 -0.68
CA LYS A 218 19.29 -27.08 0.75
C LYS A 218 18.74 -25.91 1.55
N GLU A 219 19.23 -24.69 1.30
CA GLU A 219 18.76 -23.48 1.98
C GLU A 219 17.28 -23.20 1.65
N GLU A 220 16.90 -23.29 0.37
CA GLU A 220 15.51 -23.08 -0.05
C GLU A 220 14.57 -24.16 0.51
N PHE A 221 14.98 -25.43 0.49
CA PHE A 221 14.19 -26.52 1.09
C PHE A 221 14.03 -26.34 2.61
N ALA A 222 15.06 -25.91 3.32
CA ALA A 222 14.97 -25.58 4.74
C ALA A 222 14.03 -24.40 5.00
N PHE A 223 14.10 -23.35 4.17
CA PHE A 223 13.16 -22.23 4.22
C PHE A 223 11.71 -22.68 3.98
N MET A 224 11.47 -23.58 3.04
CA MET A 224 10.13 -24.11 2.76
C MET A 224 9.59 -24.97 3.92
N LEU A 225 10.42 -25.83 4.51
CA LEU A 225 10.06 -26.65 5.68
C LEU A 225 9.72 -25.78 6.90
N ASN A 226 10.56 -24.78 7.21
CA ASN A 226 10.36 -23.87 8.34
C ASN A 226 9.11 -22.99 8.20
N ASN A 227 8.59 -22.83 6.99
CA ASN A 227 7.39 -22.03 6.70
C ASN A 227 6.17 -22.91 6.33
N GLU A 228 6.20 -24.21 6.64
CA GLU A 228 5.10 -25.16 6.41
C GLU A 228 4.60 -25.19 4.95
N LYS A 229 5.49 -24.91 3.99
CA LYS A 229 5.14 -24.92 2.55
C LYS A 229 5.21 -26.32 1.96
N ILE A 230 6.02 -27.20 2.55
CA ILE A 230 6.23 -28.60 2.16
C ILE A 230 6.32 -29.45 3.43
N GLU A 231 5.90 -30.71 3.35
CA GLU A 231 6.08 -31.69 4.43
C GLU A 231 7.14 -32.74 4.02
N PRO A 232 7.83 -33.37 5.00
CA PRO A 232 8.86 -34.38 4.75
C PRO A 232 8.36 -35.65 4.03
#